data_AF-A0A0G1MKW9-F1
#
_entry.id   AF-A0A0G1MKW9-F1
#
_cell.length_a   1.000
_cell.length_b   1.000
_cell.length_c   1.000
_cell.angle_alpha   90.00
_cell.angle_beta   90.00
_cell.angle_gamma   90.00
#
_symmetry.space_group_name_H-M   'P 1'
#
loop_
_entity.id
_entity.type
_entity.pdbx_description
1 polymer ?
#
loop_
_entity_poly.entity_id
_entity_poly.type
_entity_poly.pdbx_seq_one_letter_code
_entity_poly.pdbx_strand_id
1 'polypeptide(L)'
;MPQDVIMSPEVQSAAKELLIRSFDSYSADLAVEFRNIFSISPEIIQSKEVQSAVKETAVLILKDPRVFLRSPFEERLREAIEICNNFDLQPEIVQSAAVEAIIYYLNGDESEAYFYAKQILDKFNLLPEVIKSPEVQSAAKKQLIKKLKRGLGIEAIEIRDKFNLTPEVILSPDVR
;
A
#
# COMPACT_ATOMS: atom_id res chain seq x y z
N MET A 1 16.01 -11.01 -28.75
CA MET A 1 15.03 -11.77 -29.57
C MET A 1 14.39 -10.80 -30.56
N PRO A 2 13.93 -11.25 -31.75
CA PRO A 2 13.16 -10.39 -32.66
C PRO A 2 11.89 -9.89 -31.99
N GLN A 3 11.47 -8.66 -32.29
CA GLN A 3 10.28 -8.04 -31.68
C GLN A 3 9.01 -8.87 -31.92
N ASP A 4 8.85 -9.42 -33.11
CA ASP A 4 7.70 -10.27 -33.45
C ASP A 4 7.61 -11.54 -32.58
N VAL A 5 8.75 -12.05 -32.10
CA VAL A 5 8.79 -13.19 -31.17
C VAL A 5 8.45 -12.74 -29.75
N ILE A 6 8.94 -11.58 -29.31
CA ILE A 6 8.64 -11.04 -27.97
C ILE A 6 7.15 -10.73 -27.83
N MET A 7 6.52 -10.25 -28.91
CA MET A 7 5.10 -9.91 -28.95
C MET A 7 4.19 -11.11 -29.24
N SER A 8 4.73 -12.33 -29.38
CA SER A 8 3.89 -13.51 -29.58
C SER A 8 3.04 -13.80 -28.33
N PRO A 9 1.80 -14.32 -28.49
CA PRO A 9 0.93 -14.63 -27.35
C PRO A 9 1.59 -15.58 -26.33
N GLU A 10 2.36 -16.55 -26.80
CA GLU A 10 3.05 -17.53 -25.95
C GLU A 10 4.14 -16.88 -25.10
N VAL A 11 4.95 -16.00 -25.70
CA VAL A 11 6.01 -15.29 -24.97
C VAL A 11 5.41 -14.28 -24.00
N GLN A 12 4.39 -13.53 -24.41
CA GLN A 12 3.68 -12.59 -23.54
C GLN A 12 3.00 -13.31 -22.35
N SER A 13 2.41 -14.49 -22.57
CA SER A 13 1.84 -15.30 -21.49
C SER A 13 2.92 -15.78 -20.51
N ALA A 14 4.06 -16.28 -21.01
CA ALA A 14 5.17 -16.68 -20.15
C ALA A 14 5.79 -15.49 -19.40
N ALA A 15 5.89 -14.32 -20.06
CA ALA A 15 6.37 -13.08 -19.45
C ALA A 15 5.43 -12.61 -18.33
N LYS A 16 4.11 -12.73 -18.50
CA LYS A 16 3.13 -12.46 -17.43
C LYS A 16 3.39 -13.34 -16.20
N GLU A 17 3.57 -14.64 -16.39
CA GLU A 17 3.85 -15.56 -15.27
C GLU A 17 5.17 -15.24 -14.57
N LEU A 18 6.21 -14.95 -15.33
CA LEU A 18 7.51 -14.56 -14.79
C LEU A 18 7.42 -13.25 -14.01
N LEU A 19 6.69 -12.27 -14.54
CA LEU A 19 6.42 -11.00 -13.87
C LEU A 19 5.71 -11.21 -12.53
N ILE A 20 4.63 -12.00 -12.49
CA ILE A 20 3.90 -12.27 -11.25
C ILE A 20 4.81 -12.95 -10.22
N ARG A 21 5.63 -13.93 -10.63
CA ARG A 21 6.61 -14.58 -9.73
C ARG A 21 7.69 -13.63 -9.21
N SER A 22 8.03 -12.58 -9.95
CA SER A 22 9.02 -11.59 -9.48
C SER A 22 8.50 -10.73 -8.32
N PHE A 23 7.18 -10.58 -8.23
CA PHE A 23 6.53 -9.97 -7.07
C PHE A 23 6.56 -10.89 -5.84
N ASP A 24 6.43 -12.21 -6.03
CA ASP A 24 6.55 -13.21 -4.95
C ASP A 24 7.95 -13.25 -4.32
N SER A 25 8.99 -12.95 -5.11
CA SER A 25 10.37 -12.82 -4.63
C SER A 25 10.71 -11.43 -4.07
N TYR A 26 9.70 -10.55 -3.97
CA TYR A 26 9.78 -9.20 -3.43
C TYR A 26 10.74 -8.25 -4.18
N SER A 27 11.03 -8.48 -5.47
CA SER A 27 11.95 -7.62 -6.21
C SER A 27 11.19 -6.73 -7.20
N ALA A 28 10.83 -5.51 -6.75
CA ALA A 28 10.24 -4.48 -7.58
C ALA A 28 11.12 -4.14 -8.80
N ASP A 29 12.44 -4.02 -8.59
CA ASP A 29 13.41 -3.75 -9.66
C ASP A 29 13.39 -4.84 -10.73
N LEU A 30 13.37 -6.11 -10.34
CA LEU A 30 13.35 -7.23 -11.27
C LEU A 30 12.04 -7.27 -12.07
N ALA A 31 10.91 -6.96 -11.42
CA ALA A 31 9.63 -6.86 -12.10
C ALA A 31 9.66 -5.77 -13.20
N VAL A 32 10.21 -4.59 -12.88
CA VAL A 32 10.38 -3.49 -13.83
C VAL A 32 11.31 -3.89 -14.98
N GLU A 33 12.41 -4.59 -14.68
CA GLU A 33 13.34 -5.09 -15.68
C GLU A 33 12.63 -6.07 -16.64
N PHE A 34 11.86 -7.04 -16.12
CA PHE A 34 11.12 -8.00 -16.93
C PHE A 34 10.05 -7.33 -17.79
N ARG A 35 9.29 -6.37 -17.24
CA ARG A 35 8.34 -5.56 -18.02
C ARG A 35 9.02 -4.95 -19.25
N ASN A 36 10.21 -4.38 -19.06
CA ASN A 36 10.94 -3.69 -20.13
C ASN A 36 11.57 -4.68 -21.13
N ILE A 37 12.23 -5.74 -20.66
CA ILE A 37 12.87 -6.76 -21.52
C ILE A 37 11.84 -7.46 -22.42
N PHE A 38 10.68 -7.84 -21.86
CA PHE A 38 9.64 -8.54 -22.60
C PHE A 38 8.60 -7.62 -23.23
N SER A 39 8.78 -6.29 -23.11
CA SER A 39 7.84 -5.29 -23.66
C SER A 39 6.39 -5.66 -23.33
N ILE A 40 6.13 -6.00 -22.07
CA ILE A 40 4.85 -6.57 -21.63
C ILE A 40 3.72 -5.61 -22.01
N SER A 41 2.71 -6.14 -22.71
CA SER A 41 1.66 -5.31 -23.28
C SER A 41 0.80 -4.62 -22.21
N PRO A 42 0.25 -3.42 -22.49
CA PRO A 42 -0.65 -2.73 -21.56
C PRO A 42 -1.85 -3.59 -21.14
N GLU A 43 -2.38 -4.43 -22.03
CA GLU A 43 -3.49 -5.34 -21.73
C GLU A 43 -3.12 -6.35 -20.63
N ILE A 44 -1.88 -6.85 -20.63
CA ILE A 44 -1.38 -7.74 -19.57
C ILE A 44 -1.15 -6.97 -18.27
N ILE A 45 -0.57 -5.76 -18.35
CA ILE A 45 -0.35 -4.90 -17.18
C ILE A 45 -1.69 -4.57 -16.49
N GLN A 46 -2.75 -4.34 -17.28
CA GLN A 46 -4.10 -4.08 -16.79
C GLN A 46 -4.89 -5.35 -16.42
N SER A 47 -4.30 -6.54 -16.60
CA SER A 47 -4.96 -7.78 -16.17
C SER A 47 -5.10 -7.82 -14.65
N LYS A 48 -6.19 -8.43 -14.17
CA LYS A 48 -6.51 -8.50 -12.75
C LYS A 48 -5.37 -9.14 -11.94
N GLU A 49 -4.73 -10.18 -12.48
CA GLU A 49 -3.66 -10.89 -11.79
C GLU A 49 -2.43 -10.02 -11.58
N VAL A 50 -2.03 -9.24 -12.60
CA VAL A 50 -0.89 -8.32 -12.48
C VAL A 50 -1.21 -7.16 -11.54
N GLN A 51 -2.38 -6.53 -11.70
CA GLN A 51 -2.82 -5.44 -10.83
C GLN A 51 -2.90 -5.88 -9.36
N SER A 52 -3.40 -7.10 -9.09
CA SER A 52 -3.42 -7.67 -7.74
C SER A 52 -2.01 -7.94 -7.20
N ALA A 53 -1.11 -8.54 -7.98
CA ALA A 53 0.25 -8.83 -7.53
C ALA A 53 1.07 -7.54 -7.25
N VAL A 54 0.89 -6.52 -8.07
CA VAL A 54 1.49 -5.20 -7.87
C VAL A 54 0.92 -4.54 -6.61
N LYS A 55 -0.41 -4.58 -6.40
CA LYS A 55 -1.05 -4.07 -5.19
C LYS A 55 -0.45 -4.71 -3.94
N GLU A 56 -0.36 -6.04 -3.91
CA GLU A 56 0.17 -6.79 -2.77
C GLU A 56 1.63 -6.43 -2.50
N THR A 57 2.43 -6.26 -3.56
CA THR A 57 3.82 -5.79 -3.46
C THR A 57 3.90 -4.38 -2.86
N ALA A 58 3.10 -3.43 -3.36
CA ALA A 58 3.06 -2.07 -2.84
C ALA A 58 2.66 -2.04 -1.35
N VAL A 59 1.63 -2.82 -0.99
CA VAL A 59 1.20 -2.98 0.41
C VAL A 59 2.33 -3.53 1.27
N LEU A 60 3.04 -4.55 0.79
CA LEU A 60 4.14 -5.16 1.52
C LEU A 60 5.29 -4.18 1.72
N ILE A 61 5.72 -3.46 0.68
CA ILE A 61 6.74 -2.39 0.78
C ILE A 61 6.33 -1.38 1.85
N LEU A 62 5.06 -0.98 1.89
CA LEU A 62 4.56 -0.01 2.86
C LEU A 62 4.52 -0.54 4.30
N LYS A 63 4.21 -1.83 4.54
CA LYS A 63 3.96 -2.39 5.89
C LYS A 63 5.21 -2.76 6.70
N ASP A 64 6.42 -2.48 6.20
CA ASP A 64 7.69 -2.90 6.83
C ASP A 64 7.82 -4.43 7.01
N PRO A 65 8.20 -5.16 5.95
CA PRO A 65 8.75 -6.48 6.12
C PRO A 65 10.22 -6.24 6.46
N ARG A 66 10.76 -6.84 7.52
CA ARG A 66 12.20 -6.76 7.85
C ARG A 66 13.08 -7.51 6.80
N VAL A 67 12.96 -7.17 5.53
CA VAL A 67 13.45 -7.87 4.33
C VAL A 67 14.25 -6.94 3.42
N PHE A 68 13.98 -5.63 3.39
CA PHE A 68 14.78 -4.64 2.64
C PHE A 68 15.54 -3.70 3.58
N LEU A 69 16.73 -4.15 4.00
CA LEU A 69 17.90 -3.36 4.41
C LEU A 69 17.64 -1.96 5.03
N ARG A 70 17.13 -1.83 6.26
CA ARG A 70 17.19 -0.55 7.02
C ARG A 70 16.81 0.73 6.23
N SER A 71 15.98 0.63 5.20
CA SER A 71 15.67 1.80 4.37
C SER A 71 14.76 2.75 5.13
N PRO A 72 15.05 4.07 5.14
CA PRO A 72 14.18 5.06 5.73
C PRO A 72 12.76 4.95 5.15
N PHE A 73 11.74 5.21 5.96
CA PHE A 73 10.34 5.11 5.54
C PHE A 73 10.00 5.89 4.26
N GLU A 74 10.62 7.06 4.07
CA GLU A 74 10.49 7.87 2.86
C GLU A 74 10.90 7.13 1.58
N GLU A 75 11.91 6.27 1.67
CA GLU A 75 12.37 5.49 0.53
C GLU A 75 11.36 4.42 0.16
N ARG A 76 10.80 3.72 1.15
CA ARG A 76 9.70 2.76 0.93
C ARG A 76 8.45 3.42 0.37
N LEU A 77 8.12 4.63 0.82
CA LEU A 77 7.03 5.41 0.25
C LEU A 77 7.27 5.70 -1.24
N ARG A 78 8.49 6.12 -1.60
CA ARG A 78 8.85 6.35 -3.00
C ARG A 78 8.78 5.08 -3.82
N GLU A 79 9.33 3.98 -3.32
CA GLU A 79 9.32 2.68 -3.99
C GLU A 79 7.89 2.17 -4.22
N ALA A 80 7.01 2.26 -3.22
CA ALA A 80 5.61 1.88 -3.35
C ALA A 80 4.86 2.73 -4.40
N ILE A 81 5.17 4.03 -4.50
CA ILE A 81 4.60 4.91 -5.53
C ILE A 81 5.17 4.55 -6.91
N GLU A 82 6.48 4.31 -6.99
CA GLU A 82 7.17 3.98 -8.23
C GLU A 82 6.66 2.66 -8.81
N ILE A 83 6.46 1.63 -8.00
CA ILE A 83 5.91 0.36 -8.49
C ILE A 83 4.46 0.51 -8.97
N CYS A 84 3.64 1.30 -8.28
CA CYS A 84 2.28 1.60 -8.74
C CYS A 84 2.30 2.30 -10.10
N ASN A 85 3.21 3.26 -10.31
CA ASN A 85 3.33 4.00 -11.55
C ASN A 85 3.90 3.15 -12.69
N ASN A 86 4.92 2.33 -12.43
CA ASN A 86 5.54 1.49 -13.45
C ASN A 86 4.59 0.44 -14.03
N PHE A 87 3.58 0.03 -13.26
CA PHE A 87 2.58 -0.96 -13.65
C PHE A 87 1.19 -0.36 -13.84
N ASP A 88 1.10 0.95 -14.03
CA ASP A 88 -0.15 1.66 -14.36
C ASP A 88 -1.32 1.22 -13.45
N LEU A 89 -1.06 1.15 -12.14
CA LEU A 89 -2.00 0.60 -11.17
C LEU A 89 -3.25 1.49 -11.12
N GLN A 90 -4.43 0.87 -11.19
CA GLN A 90 -5.68 1.63 -11.21
C GLN A 90 -5.83 2.49 -9.94
N PRO A 91 -6.33 3.74 -10.06
CA PRO A 91 -6.41 4.66 -8.92
C PRO A 91 -7.10 4.06 -7.69
N GLU A 92 -8.18 3.31 -7.89
CA GLU A 92 -8.93 2.66 -6.81
C GLU A 92 -8.10 1.57 -6.11
N ILE A 93 -7.24 0.87 -6.86
CA ILE A 93 -6.33 -0.15 -6.34
C ILE A 93 -5.20 0.51 -5.55
N VAL A 94 -4.66 1.64 -6.04
CA VAL A 94 -3.66 2.46 -5.33
C VAL A 94 -4.23 2.95 -3.99
N GLN A 95 -5.45 3.49 -3.99
CA GLN A 95 -6.15 3.90 -2.78
C GLN A 95 -6.32 2.71 -1.81
N SER A 96 -6.75 1.55 -2.32
CA SER A 96 -6.90 0.33 -1.53
C SER A 96 -5.59 -0.12 -0.88
N ALA A 97 -4.47 -0.10 -1.62
CA ALA A 97 -3.16 -0.48 -1.10
C ALA A 97 -2.71 0.42 0.06
N ALA A 98 -2.82 1.74 -0.13
CA ALA A 98 -2.46 2.72 0.88
C ALA A 98 -3.33 2.60 2.15
N VAL A 99 -4.63 2.37 2.01
CA VAL A 99 -5.55 2.11 3.13
C VAL A 99 -5.15 0.89 3.92
N GLU A 100 -4.83 -0.19 3.22
CA GLU A 100 -4.43 -1.44 3.86
C GLU A 100 -3.16 -1.28 4.70
N ALA A 101 -2.20 -0.49 4.22
CA ALA A 101 -1.00 -0.14 4.96
C ALA A 101 -1.27 0.80 6.15
N ILE A 102 -2.15 1.80 5.98
CA ILE A 102 -2.58 2.68 7.09
C ILE A 102 -3.24 1.87 8.20
N ILE A 103 -4.18 0.98 7.86
CA ILE A 103 -4.88 0.14 8.84
C ILE A 103 -3.89 -0.76 9.57
N TYR A 104 -2.89 -1.30 8.87
CA TYR A 104 -1.83 -2.08 9.49
C TYR A 104 -1.08 -1.28 10.56
N TYR A 105 -0.60 -0.08 10.21
CA TYR A 105 0.11 0.76 11.17
C TYR A 105 -0.76 1.23 12.32
N LEU A 106 -2.00 1.67 12.08
CA LEU A 106 -2.93 2.07 13.13
C LEU A 106 -3.27 0.94 14.10
N ASN A 107 -3.27 -0.31 13.64
CA ASN A 107 -3.44 -1.49 14.48
C ASN A 107 -2.16 -1.96 15.18
N GLY A 108 -0.99 -1.53 14.68
CA GLY A 108 0.33 -1.98 15.10
C GLY A 108 0.76 -1.45 16.47
N ASP A 109 1.81 -2.10 17.03
CA ASP A 109 2.29 -1.78 18.37
C ASP A 109 3.39 -0.72 18.48
N GLU A 110 4.00 -0.42 17.34
CA GLU A 110 5.13 0.48 17.15
C GLU A 110 4.89 1.88 17.72
N SER A 111 5.94 2.51 18.25
CA SER A 111 5.91 3.90 18.72
C SER A 111 5.52 4.86 17.59
N GLU A 112 6.11 4.65 16.42
CA GLU A 112 6.03 5.46 15.20
C GLU A 112 4.84 5.08 14.30
N ALA A 113 4.00 4.11 14.70
CA ALA A 113 2.85 3.65 13.93
C ALA A 113 1.97 4.80 13.37
N TYR A 114 1.65 5.79 14.22
CA TYR A 114 0.87 6.95 13.77
C TYR A 114 1.63 7.81 12.75
N PHE A 115 2.93 8.00 12.96
CA PHE A 115 3.78 8.76 12.03
C PHE A 115 3.77 8.13 10.64
N TYR A 116 3.96 6.80 10.54
CA TYR A 116 3.91 6.09 9.26
C TYR A 116 2.53 6.17 8.59
N ALA A 117 1.45 5.92 9.34
CA ALA A 117 0.09 6.03 8.83
C ALA A 117 -0.21 7.43 8.26
N LYS A 118 0.20 8.49 8.99
CA LYS A 118 0.03 9.88 8.56
C LYS A 118 0.80 10.16 7.26
N GLN A 119 2.04 9.70 7.18
CA GLN A 119 2.89 9.89 6.01
C GLN A 119 2.32 9.20 4.76
N ILE A 120 1.77 7.98 4.89
CA ILE A 120 1.07 7.30 3.78
C ILE A 120 -0.14 8.12 3.33
N LEU A 121 -0.97 8.55 4.28
CA LEU A 121 -2.16 9.34 4.00
C LEU A 121 -1.82 10.61 3.21
N ASP A 122 -0.77 11.33 3.63
CA ASP A 122 -0.33 12.58 3.01
C ASP A 122 0.29 12.36 1.62
N LYS A 123 1.01 11.26 1.39
CA LYS A 123 1.67 10.98 0.10
C LYS A 123 0.73 10.41 -0.96
N PHE A 124 -0.21 9.55 -0.56
CA PHE A 124 -1.15 8.90 -1.47
C PHE A 124 -2.41 9.72 -1.74
N ASN A 125 -2.53 10.92 -1.13
CA ASN A 125 -3.67 11.83 -1.30
C ASN A 125 -5.02 11.11 -1.20
N LEU A 126 -5.24 10.41 -0.09
CA LEU A 126 -6.42 9.56 0.06
C LEU A 126 -7.72 10.36 -0.01
N LEU A 127 -8.73 9.74 -0.64
CA LEU A 127 -10.06 10.32 -0.72
C LEU A 127 -10.70 10.43 0.68
N PRO A 128 -11.41 11.52 1.00
CA PRO A 128 -12.09 11.68 2.29
C PRO A 128 -13.05 10.54 2.65
N GLU A 129 -13.69 9.94 1.65
CA GLU A 129 -14.65 8.84 1.76
C GLU A 129 -13.96 7.57 2.28
N VAL A 130 -12.74 7.33 1.83
CA VAL A 130 -11.90 6.21 2.23
C VAL A 130 -11.45 6.37 3.69
N ILE A 131 -11.07 7.59 4.10
CA ILE A 131 -10.71 7.88 5.50
C ILE A 131 -11.90 7.63 6.44
N LYS A 132 -13.13 7.85 5.96
CA LYS A 132 -14.38 7.61 6.69
C LYS A 132 -14.87 6.16 6.64
N SER A 133 -14.13 5.24 6.01
CA SER A 133 -14.54 3.83 5.98
C SER A 133 -14.59 3.24 7.40
N PRO A 134 -15.50 2.30 7.68
CA PRO A 134 -15.61 1.67 8.99
C PRO A 134 -14.29 1.08 9.49
N GLU A 135 -13.49 0.48 8.61
CA GLU A 135 -12.22 -0.17 8.93
C GLU A 135 -11.16 0.86 9.34
N VAL A 136 -11.04 1.96 8.60
CA VAL A 136 -10.11 3.05 8.91
C VAL A 136 -10.52 3.74 10.22
N GLN A 137 -11.81 4.04 10.38
CA GLN A 137 -12.34 4.67 11.60
C GLN A 137 -12.11 3.79 12.84
N SER A 138 -12.34 2.48 12.72
CA SER A 138 -12.09 1.52 13.79
C SER A 138 -10.60 1.46 14.17
N ALA A 139 -9.70 1.36 13.18
CA ALA A 139 -8.26 1.32 13.43
C ALA A 139 -7.75 2.63 14.05
N ALA A 140 -8.21 3.78 13.53
CA ALA A 140 -7.83 5.10 14.05
C ALA A 140 -8.33 5.30 15.49
N LYS A 141 -9.57 4.90 15.80
CA LYS A 141 -10.10 4.91 17.17
C LYS A 141 -9.26 4.06 18.12
N LYS A 142 -8.89 2.85 17.72
CA LYS A 142 -8.05 1.96 18.52
C LYS A 142 -6.69 2.61 18.84
N GLN A 143 -6.06 3.23 17.84
CA GLN A 143 -4.79 3.93 18.03
C GLN A 143 -4.94 5.17 18.93
N LEU A 144 -6.03 5.94 18.77
CA LEU A 144 -6.35 7.08 19.65
C LEU A 144 -6.41 6.64 21.11
N ILE A 145 -7.19 5.59 21.42
CA ILE A 145 -7.33 5.05 22.77
C ILE A 145 -5.98 4.63 23.33
N LYS A 146 -5.14 4.00 22.50
CA LYS A 146 -3.81 3.57 22.90
C LYS A 146 -2.88 4.74 23.22
N LYS A 147 -2.88 5.81 22.43
CA LYS A 147 -2.09 7.01 22.71
C LYS A 147 -2.55 7.69 23.99
N LEU A 148 -3.85 7.77 24.24
CA LEU A 148 -4.39 8.25 25.52
C LEU A 148 -3.92 7.41 26.71
N LYS A 149 -3.99 6.08 26.62
CA LYS A 149 -3.50 5.16 27.68
C LYS A 149 -2.01 5.34 28.00
N ARG A 150 -1.21 5.80 27.03
CA ARG A 150 0.22 6.09 27.19
C ARG A 150 0.51 7.53 27.64
N GLY A 151 -0.53 8.36 27.88
CA GLY A 151 -0.38 9.78 28.23
C GLY A 151 0.00 10.69 27.06
N LEU A 152 -0.08 10.20 25.82
CA LEU A 152 0.31 10.92 24.60
C LEU A 152 -0.89 11.72 24.05
N GLY A 153 -1.33 12.73 24.82
CA GLY A 153 -2.54 13.50 24.51
C GLY A 153 -2.48 14.30 23.20
N ILE A 154 -1.31 14.86 22.86
CA ILE A 154 -1.12 15.61 21.61
C ILE A 154 -1.32 14.69 20.39
N GLU A 155 -0.64 13.55 20.36
CA GLU A 155 -0.80 12.56 19.28
C GLU A 155 -2.24 12.03 19.18
N ALA A 156 -2.93 11.85 20.31
CA ALA A 156 -4.33 11.43 20.31
C ALA A 156 -5.26 12.48 19.65
N ILE A 157 -5.00 13.76 19.88
CA ILE A 157 -5.71 14.87 19.22
C ILE A 157 -5.41 14.87 17.72
N GLU A 158 -4.13 14.72 17.34
CA GLU A 158 -3.74 14.67 15.93
C GLU A 158 -4.39 13.48 15.19
N ILE A 159 -4.51 12.30 15.82
CA ILE A 159 -5.24 11.15 15.25
C ILE A 159 -6.71 11.49 15.06
N ARG A 160 -7.38 12.05 16.08
CA ARG A 160 -8.80 12.45 16.00
C ARG A 160 -9.03 13.36 14.80
N ASP A 161 -8.20 14.40 14.67
CA ASP A 161 -8.38 15.43 13.65
C ASP A 161 -8.04 14.90 12.26
N LYS A 162 -6.93 14.17 12.11
CA LYS A 162 -6.48 13.65 10.80
C LYS A 162 -7.43 12.60 10.23
N PHE A 163 -8.03 11.77 11.08
CA PHE A 163 -8.98 10.74 10.68
C PHE A 163 -10.44 11.17 10.84
N ASN A 164 -10.71 12.44 11.17
CA ASN A 164 -12.06 12.97 11.37
C ASN A 164 -12.95 12.11 12.30
N LEU A 165 -12.38 11.60 13.39
CA LEU A 165 -13.09 10.76 14.35
C LEU A 165 -14.16 11.60 15.08
N THR A 166 -15.43 11.30 14.82
CA THR A 166 -16.54 11.99 15.50
C THR A 166 -16.77 11.46 16.91
N PRO A 167 -17.45 12.23 17.79
CA PRO A 167 -17.85 11.73 19.11
C PRO A 167 -18.62 10.41 19.04
N GLU A 168 -19.49 10.22 18.04
CA GLU A 168 -20.25 8.99 17.84
C GLU A 168 -19.32 7.79 17.59
N VAL A 169 -18.29 7.95 16.76
CA VAL A 169 -17.30 6.89 16.50
C VAL A 169 -16.49 6.59 17.76
N ILE A 170 -16.07 7.62 18.49
CA ILE A 170 -15.26 7.46 19.71
C ILE A 170 -16.06 6.74 20.81
N LEU A 171 -17.36 7.05 20.94
CA LEU A 171 -18.24 6.52 21.98
C LEU A 171 -18.90 5.18 21.62
N SER A 172 -18.80 4.74 20.36
CA SER A 172 -19.36 3.44 19.97
C SER A 172 -18.69 2.28 20.73
N PRO A 173 -19.36 1.16 20.95
CA PRO A 173 -18.68 -0.05 21.41
C PRO A 173 -17.74 -0.58 20.32
N ASP A 174 -16.64 -1.21 20.72
CA ASP A 174 -15.78 -1.92 19.76
C ASP A 174 -16.57 -3.08 19.15
N VAL A 175 -16.59 -3.15 17.81
CA VAL A 175 -17.16 -4.31 17.10
C VAL A 175 -16.21 -5.49 17.37
N ARG A 176 -16.71 -6.47 18.12
CA ARG A 176 -15.98 -7.70 18.47
C ARG A 176 -15.97 -8.70 17.33
#